data_AF-F3ZLP2-F1
#
_entry.id   AF-F3ZLP2-F1
#
_cell.length_a   1.000
_cell.length_b   1.000
_cell.length_c   1.000
_cell.angle_alpha   90.00
_cell.angle_beta   90.00
_cell.angle_gamma   90.00
#
_symmetry.space_group_name_H-M   'P 1'
#
loop_
_entity.id
_entity.type
_entity.pdbx_description
1 polymer ?
#
loop_
_entity_poly.entity_id
_entity_poly.type
_entity_poly.pdbx_seq_one_letter_code
_entity_poly.pdbx_strand_id
1 'polypeptide(L)'
;MRRIRFLATACTAFALLTAGLATAAPASAASASGPLTGVGGKCVDVAGSGTANGTVVQLYGCNGTAAQRWTTNEDGTLRALGKCLDVTGQGTVNGTRLQLWECNGSGAQRWVAESDGHLKNPQSGRYLDVPGGSTADGTRLQIWDRNTNPWQTWKLPSDGTTPPPGSCAPALAPGQYNTPVSYGGTTYQVLVHIPARSAGTRLPLVLDLHGSQSTGAGQLAYSDLAPTADAKGFAVAAPTGAVPSGSGYIWNVPGVTPSGTRDDVGFLRQVIDTLTERACLDPGRVYATGYSGGGRMTSALGCALADRIAAIAPVAGLRAGRPDPADRGRPLPSSCAPSRPVPVIAFHGEQDATNPYRGGGDSGAWAYSVPVARARWAELNGCGNAPAETQVSTHVRRTAHGGCAGGADVVLYTVSDGGHTWPGSPVDNGNGKVTHEISANDLMWEFFRGHPLPGAS
;
A
#
# COMPACT_ATOMS: atom_id res chain seq x y z
N MET A 1 72.17 6.91 -58.19
CA MET A 1 71.99 7.69 -59.43
C MET A 1 70.58 7.48 -59.95
N ARG A 2 69.91 8.60 -60.26
CA ARG A 2 68.49 8.74 -60.61
C ARG A 2 68.03 7.85 -61.76
N ARG A 3 66.79 7.33 -61.69
CA ARG A 3 65.90 7.25 -62.87
C ARG A 3 64.45 7.60 -62.52
N ILE A 4 63.93 8.45 -63.40
CA ILE A 4 62.62 9.08 -63.54
C ILE A 4 61.52 8.03 -63.80
N ARG A 5 60.27 8.29 -63.37
CA ARG A 5 59.05 8.04 -64.18
C ARG A 5 57.79 8.67 -63.58
N PHE A 6 56.85 8.91 -64.50
CA PHE A 6 55.74 9.86 -64.52
C PHE A 6 54.55 9.55 -63.60
N LEU A 7 53.82 10.61 -63.23
CA LEU A 7 52.51 10.56 -62.56
C LEU A 7 51.41 10.04 -63.49
N ALA A 8 50.50 9.24 -62.92
CA ALA A 8 49.12 9.10 -63.37
C ALA A 8 48.21 9.08 -62.13
N THR A 9 47.26 10.01 -62.08
CA THR A 9 46.29 10.20 -61.00
C THR A 9 45.09 9.30 -61.23
N ALA A 10 44.73 8.45 -60.26
CA ALA A 10 43.50 7.67 -60.28
C ALA A 10 42.64 8.02 -59.05
N CYS A 11 41.38 8.38 -59.33
CA CYS A 11 40.34 8.75 -58.38
C CYS A 11 39.62 7.47 -57.91
N THR A 12 39.56 7.20 -56.61
CA THR A 12 38.82 6.06 -56.03
C THR A 12 37.61 6.55 -55.22
N ALA A 13 36.43 6.10 -55.63
CA ALA A 13 35.16 6.33 -54.95
C ALA A 13 34.95 5.36 -53.77
N PHE A 14 34.36 5.87 -52.69
CA PHE A 14 33.98 5.11 -51.48
C PHE A 14 32.58 4.50 -51.66
N ALA A 15 32.43 3.20 -51.43
CA ALA A 15 31.14 2.53 -51.27
C ALA A 15 30.88 2.25 -49.78
N LEU A 16 29.75 2.75 -49.26
CA LEU A 16 29.27 2.50 -47.89
C LEU A 16 28.29 1.31 -47.93
N LEU A 17 28.59 0.23 -47.21
CA LEU A 17 27.60 -0.80 -46.87
C LEU A 17 26.90 -0.38 -45.56
N THR A 18 25.58 -0.22 -45.60
CA THR A 18 24.73 -0.11 -44.41
C THR A 18 24.10 -1.47 -44.10
N ALA A 19 24.44 -2.05 -42.95
CA ALA A 19 23.76 -3.23 -42.42
C ALA A 19 22.50 -2.78 -41.65
N GLY A 20 21.32 -3.18 -42.13
CA GLY A 20 20.04 -2.93 -41.45
C GLY A 20 19.86 -3.89 -40.27
N LEU A 21 19.69 -3.34 -39.07
CA LEU A 21 19.22 -4.07 -37.89
C LEU A 21 17.69 -4.12 -37.92
N ALA A 22 17.13 -5.31 -38.16
CA ALA A 22 15.72 -5.56 -37.94
C ALA A 22 15.45 -5.66 -36.43
N THR A 23 14.69 -4.71 -35.88
CA THR A 23 14.20 -4.76 -34.50
C THR A 23 13.07 -5.78 -34.42
N ALA A 24 13.27 -6.87 -33.67
CA ALA A 24 12.18 -7.75 -33.29
C ALA A 24 11.20 -6.97 -32.40
N ALA A 25 9.92 -6.95 -32.76
CA ALA A 25 8.86 -6.39 -31.92
C ALA A 25 8.78 -7.15 -30.59
N PRO A 26 8.50 -6.47 -29.46
CA PRO A 26 8.33 -7.15 -28.20
C PRO A 26 7.12 -8.10 -28.29
N ALA A 27 7.30 -9.35 -27.87
CA ALA A 27 6.21 -10.30 -27.77
C ALA A 27 5.20 -9.79 -26.73
N SER A 28 3.93 -9.64 -27.11
CA SER A 28 2.85 -9.29 -26.19
C SER A 28 2.76 -10.31 -25.05
N ALA A 29 2.66 -9.82 -23.82
CA ALA A 29 2.37 -10.66 -22.66
C ALA A 29 1.05 -11.44 -22.91
N ALA A 30 1.09 -12.75 -22.68
CA ALA A 30 -0.04 -13.63 -22.95
C ALA A 30 -1.21 -13.34 -22.00
N SER A 31 -2.42 -13.19 -22.55
CA SER A 31 -3.67 -13.05 -21.80
C SER A 31 -4.04 -14.37 -21.10
N ALA A 32 -4.40 -14.33 -19.81
CA ALA A 32 -4.77 -15.54 -19.07
C ALA A 32 -6.09 -16.13 -19.60
N SER A 33 -6.09 -17.43 -19.91
CA SER A 33 -7.21 -18.12 -20.57
C SER A 33 -7.54 -19.44 -19.87
N GLY A 34 -8.82 -19.69 -19.58
CA GLY A 34 -9.24 -20.78 -18.70
C GLY A 34 -10.65 -20.63 -18.16
N PRO A 35 -11.06 -21.42 -17.15
CA PRO A 35 -12.39 -21.34 -16.58
C PRO A 35 -12.55 -20.09 -15.70
N LEU A 36 -13.69 -19.40 -15.86
CA LEU A 36 -14.19 -18.41 -14.91
C LEU A 36 -15.21 -19.11 -14.01
N THR A 37 -14.91 -19.27 -12.71
CA THR A 37 -15.74 -20.09 -11.80
C THR A 37 -16.40 -19.26 -10.71
N GLY A 38 -17.58 -19.68 -10.26
CA GLY A 38 -18.34 -19.00 -9.21
C GLY A 38 -19.01 -19.98 -8.24
N VAL A 39 -20.17 -19.60 -7.70
CA VAL A 39 -20.94 -20.38 -6.73
C VAL A 39 -21.16 -21.83 -7.18
N GLY A 40 -21.05 -22.77 -6.23
CA GLY A 40 -21.19 -24.20 -6.49
C GLY A 40 -20.03 -24.82 -7.30
N GLY A 41 -18.91 -24.10 -7.47
CA GLY A 41 -17.78 -24.56 -8.27
C GLY A 41 -18.08 -24.64 -9.77
N LYS A 42 -19.13 -23.94 -10.22
CA LYS A 42 -19.58 -23.95 -11.61
C LYS A 42 -18.89 -22.88 -12.44
N CYS A 43 -18.88 -23.12 -13.75
CA CYS A 43 -18.23 -22.28 -14.73
C CYS A 43 -19.22 -21.30 -15.36
N VAL A 44 -18.73 -20.10 -15.68
CA VAL A 44 -19.39 -19.19 -16.62
C VAL A 44 -19.28 -19.81 -18.02
N ASP A 45 -20.42 -20.03 -18.65
CA ASP A 45 -20.59 -20.87 -19.82
C ASP A 45 -21.35 -20.13 -20.91
N VAL A 46 -20.90 -20.28 -22.16
CA VAL A 46 -21.66 -19.85 -23.34
C VAL A 46 -22.59 -20.99 -23.75
N ALA A 47 -23.90 -20.76 -23.60
CA ALA A 47 -24.91 -21.80 -23.77
C ALA A 47 -24.80 -22.53 -25.12
N GLY A 48 -24.64 -23.85 -25.05
CA GLY A 48 -24.54 -24.72 -26.23
C GLY A 48 -23.34 -24.46 -27.13
N SER A 49 -22.30 -23.76 -26.65
CA SER A 49 -21.19 -23.26 -27.47
C SER A 49 -21.64 -22.38 -28.65
N GLY A 50 -22.79 -21.71 -28.52
CA GLY A 50 -23.30 -20.83 -29.57
C GLY A 50 -22.38 -19.63 -29.83
N THR A 51 -22.16 -19.31 -31.11
CA THR A 51 -21.31 -18.18 -31.53
C THR A 51 -22.09 -17.00 -32.08
N ALA A 52 -23.43 -17.10 -32.15
CA ALA A 52 -24.28 -15.99 -32.59
C ALA A 52 -24.29 -14.85 -31.55
N ASN A 53 -24.43 -13.60 -32.00
CA ASN A 53 -24.65 -12.48 -31.10
C ASN A 53 -25.95 -12.69 -30.31
N GLY A 54 -25.90 -12.43 -29.01
CA GLY A 54 -27.03 -12.68 -28.11
C GLY A 54 -27.08 -14.09 -27.51
N THR A 55 -26.10 -14.95 -27.82
CA THR A 55 -25.99 -16.26 -27.16
C THR A 55 -25.95 -16.09 -25.65
N VAL A 56 -26.73 -16.90 -24.93
CA VAL A 56 -26.86 -16.79 -23.47
C VAL A 56 -25.53 -17.11 -22.79
N VAL A 57 -25.16 -16.26 -21.81
CA VAL A 57 -24.13 -16.58 -20.83
C VAL A 57 -24.80 -17.07 -19.55
N GLN A 58 -24.41 -18.25 -19.10
CA GLN A 58 -25.06 -19.00 -18.02
C GLN A 58 -24.05 -19.58 -17.03
N LEU A 59 -24.54 -20.08 -15.90
CA LEU A 59 -23.82 -20.95 -15.00
C LEU A 59 -24.03 -22.41 -15.43
N TYR A 60 -22.94 -23.16 -15.58
CA TYR A 60 -23.00 -24.57 -15.96
C TYR A 60 -21.87 -25.38 -15.31
N GLY A 61 -22.08 -26.69 -15.13
CA GLY A 61 -21.04 -27.60 -14.66
C GLY A 61 -19.78 -27.50 -15.52
N CYS A 62 -18.61 -27.41 -14.89
CA CYS A 62 -17.36 -27.28 -15.63
C CYS A 62 -17.09 -28.55 -16.47
N ASN A 63 -17.00 -28.40 -17.78
CA ASN A 63 -16.90 -29.48 -18.77
C ASN A 63 -15.69 -29.33 -19.72
N GLY A 64 -14.87 -28.29 -19.55
CA GLY A 64 -13.60 -28.10 -20.28
C GLY A 64 -13.75 -27.67 -21.73
N THR A 65 -14.96 -27.40 -22.21
CA THR A 65 -15.21 -26.94 -23.59
C THR A 65 -14.73 -25.50 -23.80
N ALA A 66 -14.57 -25.11 -25.07
CA ALA A 66 -14.22 -23.73 -25.42
C ALA A 66 -15.28 -22.70 -24.97
N ALA A 67 -16.54 -23.13 -24.76
CA ALA A 67 -17.61 -22.30 -24.23
C ALA A 67 -17.41 -21.85 -22.78
N GLN A 68 -16.51 -22.51 -22.05
CA GLN A 68 -16.16 -22.19 -20.67
C GLN A 68 -14.73 -21.64 -20.55
N ARG A 69 -14.04 -21.47 -21.67
CA ARG A 69 -12.70 -20.90 -21.71
C ARG A 69 -12.80 -19.40 -21.97
N TRP A 70 -12.71 -18.64 -20.88
CA TRP A 70 -12.68 -17.18 -20.90
C TRP A 70 -11.24 -16.69 -20.90
N THR A 71 -11.00 -15.58 -21.59
CA THR A 71 -9.70 -14.90 -21.66
C THR A 71 -9.86 -13.49 -21.09
N THR A 72 -9.00 -13.13 -20.13
CA THR A 72 -8.93 -11.79 -19.55
C THR A 72 -7.98 -10.93 -20.38
N ASN A 73 -8.45 -9.78 -20.87
CA ASN A 73 -7.66 -8.90 -21.73
C ASN A 73 -7.35 -7.58 -21.02
N GLU A 74 -6.19 -6.98 -21.31
CA GLU A 74 -5.76 -5.69 -20.74
C GLU A 74 -6.73 -4.54 -21.05
N ASP A 75 -7.51 -4.66 -22.12
CA ASP A 75 -8.56 -3.73 -22.46
C ASP A 75 -9.79 -3.82 -21.53
N GLY A 76 -9.80 -4.73 -20.55
CA GLY A 76 -10.90 -4.94 -19.62
C GLY A 76 -12.06 -5.77 -20.20
N THR A 77 -11.85 -6.49 -21.31
CA THR A 77 -12.84 -7.44 -21.83
C THR A 77 -12.60 -8.86 -21.33
N LEU A 78 -13.68 -9.57 -21.04
CA LEU A 78 -13.70 -11.02 -20.85
C LEU A 78 -14.18 -11.66 -22.15
N ARG A 79 -13.37 -12.53 -22.76
CA ARG A 79 -13.67 -13.10 -24.08
C ARG A 79 -13.76 -14.62 -24.09
N ALA A 80 -14.79 -15.15 -24.73
CA ALA A 80 -14.95 -16.59 -25.02
C ALA A 80 -15.41 -16.74 -26.47
N LEU A 81 -14.97 -17.81 -27.15
CA LEU A 81 -15.33 -18.09 -28.55
C LEU A 81 -15.12 -16.88 -29.51
N GLY A 82 -14.09 -16.06 -29.25
CA GLY A 82 -13.76 -14.87 -30.04
C GLY A 82 -14.67 -13.65 -29.81
N LYS A 83 -15.57 -13.70 -28.82
CA LYS A 83 -16.55 -12.64 -28.52
C LYS A 83 -16.50 -12.22 -27.06
N CYS A 84 -17.11 -11.07 -26.74
CA CYS A 84 -17.04 -10.42 -25.45
C CYS A 84 -18.24 -10.80 -24.55
N LEU A 85 -17.98 -10.91 -23.23
CA LEU A 85 -19.02 -10.93 -22.20
C LEU A 85 -19.70 -9.56 -22.17
N ASP A 86 -20.99 -9.54 -22.46
CA ASP A 86 -21.74 -8.33 -22.77
C ASP A 86 -23.00 -8.21 -21.89
N VAL A 87 -23.22 -7.02 -21.35
CA VAL A 87 -24.48 -6.65 -20.68
C VAL A 87 -25.52 -6.32 -21.75
N THR A 88 -26.58 -7.14 -21.84
CA THR A 88 -27.55 -7.07 -22.93
C THR A 88 -28.13 -5.67 -23.10
N GLY A 89 -28.04 -5.15 -24.33
CA GLY A 89 -28.61 -3.87 -24.72
C GLY A 89 -28.00 -2.67 -24.00
N GLN A 90 -26.78 -2.81 -23.46
CA GLN A 90 -26.13 -1.78 -22.64
C GLN A 90 -26.93 -1.39 -21.39
N GLY A 91 -27.83 -2.27 -20.94
CA GLY A 91 -28.70 -2.00 -19.81
C GLY A 91 -27.92 -1.78 -18.53
N THR A 92 -28.43 -0.90 -17.67
CA THR A 92 -27.73 -0.50 -16.45
C THR A 92 -28.47 -0.90 -15.19
N VAL A 93 -29.65 -1.53 -15.27
CA VAL A 93 -30.49 -1.87 -14.11
C VAL A 93 -30.22 -3.27 -13.57
N ASN A 94 -30.55 -3.50 -12.28
CA ASN A 94 -30.49 -4.83 -11.66
C ASN A 94 -31.29 -5.85 -12.47
N GLY A 95 -30.71 -7.03 -12.66
CA GLY A 95 -31.32 -8.12 -13.40
C GLY A 95 -31.14 -8.06 -14.91
N THR A 96 -30.45 -7.03 -15.43
CA THR A 96 -30.06 -7.02 -16.84
C THR A 96 -29.20 -8.24 -17.14
N ARG A 97 -29.60 -9.03 -18.13
CA ARG A 97 -28.98 -10.33 -18.42
C ARG A 97 -27.68 -10.17 -19.20
N LEU A 98 -26.86 -11.21 -19.13
CA LEU A 98 -25.62 -11.31 -19.89
C LEU A 98 -25.81 -12.13 -21.15
N GLN A 99 -24.96 -11.83 -22.12
CA GLN A 99 -24.90 -12.48 -23.41
C GLN A 99 -23.46 -12.48 -23.96
N LEU A 100 -23.24 -13.29 -24.99
CA LEU A 100 -22.06 -13.22 -25.82
C LEU A 100 -22.34 -12.29 -27.00
N TRP A 101 -21.46 -11.32 -27.24
CA TRP A 101 -21.60 -10.37 -28.34
C TRP A 101 -20.26 -10.04 -28.97
N GLU A 102 -20.25 -9.69 -30.26
CA GLU A 102 -19.07 -9.16 -30.92
C GLU A 102 -18.45 -8.00 -30.15
N CYS A 103 -17.13 -8.01 -30.02
CA CYS A 103 -16.43 -6.96 -29.29
C CYS A 103 -16.59 -5.62 -30.04
N ASN A 104 -17.34 -4.69 -29.47
CA ASN A 104 -17.77 -3.44 -30.12
C ASN A 104 -17.23 -2.18 -29.40
N GLY A 105 -16.45 -2.35 -28.33
CA GLY A 105 -15.83 -1.27 -27.58
C GLY A 105 -16.76 -0.50 -26.63
N SER A 106 -18.03 -0.91 -26.51
CA SER A 106 -18.95 -0.30 -25.55
C SER A 106 -18.58 -0.61 -24.10
N GLY A 107 -19.02 0.24 -23.17
CA GLY A 107 -18.79 0.02 -21.74
C GLY A 107 -19.56 -1.19 -21.18
N ALA A 108 -20.57 -1.69 -21.89
CA ALA A 108 -21.28 -2.92 -21.55
C ALA A 108 -20.42 -4.19 -21.66
N GLN A 109 -19.25 -4.10 -22.30
CA GLN A 109 -18.29 -5.20 -22.47
C GLN A 109 -17.04 -5.05 -21.59
N ARG A 110 -16.99 -4.00 -20.76
CA ARG A 110 -15.89 -3.72 -19.85
C ARG A 110 -16.18 -4.31 -18.47
N TRP A 111 -15.19 -4.97 -17.90
CA TRP A 111 -15.24 -5.63 -16.61
C TRP A 111 -13.99 -5.32 -15.81
N VAL A 112 -14.15 -4.98 -14.54
CA VAL A 112 -13.07 -4.72 -13.59
C VAL A 112 -13.17 -5.75 -12.49
N ALA A 113 -12.11 -6.54 -12.31
CA ALA A 113 -12.00 -7.49 -11.23
C ALA A 113 -11.54 -6.78 -9.95
N GLU A 114 -12.24 -7.03 -8.85
CA GLU A 114 -11.90 -6.56 -7.52
C GLU A 114 -11.20 -7.67 -6.72
N SER A 115 -10.40 -7.29 -5.72
CA SER A 115 -9.55 -8.21 -4.94
C SER A 115 -10.34 -9.23 -4.12
N ASP A 116 -11.60 -8.94 -3.82
CA ASP A 116 -12.55 -9.83 -3.13
C ASP A 116 -13.32 -10.78 -4.08
N GLY A 117 -12.99 -10.77 -5.37
CA GLY A 117 -13.57 -11.63 -6.40
C GLY A 117 -14.80 -11.05 -7.11
N HIS A 118 -15.22 -9.83 -6.80
CA HIS A 118 -16.29 -9.18 -7.56
C HIS A 118 -15.84 -8.80 -8.98
N LEU A 119 -16.77 -8.85 -9.94
CA LEU A 119 -16.54 -8.39 -11.32
C LEU A 119 -17.50 -7.24 -11.64
N LYS A 120 -17.00 -6.02 -11.57
CA LYS A 120 -17.77 -4.80 -11.81
C LYS A 120 -17.85 -4.47 -13.30
N ASN A 121 -19.03 -4.14 -13.80
CA ASN A 121 -19.18 -3.45 -15.07
C ASN A 121 -19.22 -1.92 -14.81
N PRO A 122 -18.20 -1.14 -15.22
CA PRO A 122 -18.11 0.28 -14.87
C PRO A 122 -19.24 1.14 -15.43
N GLN A 123 -19.79 0.80 -16.60
CA GLN A 123 -20.88 1.53 -17.23
C GLN A 123 -22.18 1.46 -16.43
N SER A 124 -22.53 0.27 -15.94
CA SER A 124 -23.74 0.06 -15.14
C SER A 124 -23.54 0.34 -13.65
N GLY A 125 -22.28 0.32 -13.17
CA GLY A 125 -21.94 0.39 -11.74
C GLY A 125 -22.24 -0.90 -10.96
N ARG A 126 -22.66 -1.97 -11.64
CA ARG A 126 -23.14 -3.24 -11.08
C ARG A 126 -22.17 -4.38 -11.31
N TYR A 127 -22.44 -5.53 -10.70
CA TYR A 127 -21.52 -6.66 -10.61
C TYR A 127 -22.11 -7.91 -11.26
N LEU A 128 -21.24 -8.76 -11.81
CA LEU A 128 -21.59 -10.09 -12.30
C LEU A 128 -22.25 -10.91 -11.18
N ASP A 129 -23.44 -11.42 -11.44
CA ASP A 129 -24.31 -12.02 -10.42
C ASP A 129 -25.02 -13.26 -10.95
N VAL A 130 -25.20 -14.24 -10.06
CA VAL A 130 -26.11 -15.37 -10.28
C VAL A 130 -27.47 -15.04 -9.65
N PRO A 131 -28.56 -14.97 -10.44
CA PRO A 131 -29.88 -14.65 -9.92
C PRO A 131 -30.30 -15.57 -8.77
N GLY A 132 -30.50 -14.99 -7.59
CA GLY A 132 -30.93 -15.71 -6.38
C GLY A 132 -29.95 -16.78 -5.90
N GLY A 133 -28.69 -16.76 -6.34
CA GLY A 133 -27.68 -17.76 -5.97
C GLY A 133 -27.95 -19.18 -6.52
N SER A 134 -28.80 -19.33 -7.54
CA SER A 134 -29.13 -20.64 -8.12
C SER A 134 -27.90 -21.38 -8.65
N THR A 135 -27.69 -22.61 -8.19
CA THR A 135 -26.62 -23.51 -8.68
C THR A 135 -27.11 -24.46 -9.78
N ALA A 136 -28.33 -24.28 -10.31
CA ALA A 136 -28.85 -25.10 -11.42
C ALA A 136 -28.08 -24.83 -12.72
N ASP A 137 -27.78 -25.89 -13.48
CA ASP A 137 -27.20 -25.74 -14.83
C ASP A 137 -28.17 -24.99 -15.75
N GLY A 138 -27.62 -24.05 -16.51
CA GLY A 138 -28.41 -23.19 -17.39
C GLY A 138 -28.92 -21.91 -16.74
N THR A 139 -28.52 -21.63 -15.49
CA THR A 139 -28.90 -20.38 -14.81
C THR A 139 -28.28 -19.19 -15.56
N ARG A 140 -29.10 -18.41 -16.27
CA ARG A 140 -28.64 -17.22 -17.02
C ARG A 140 -28.14 -16.13 -16.08
N LEU A 141 -26.88 -15.72 -16.26
CA LEU A 141 -26.23 -14.70 -15.44
C LEU A 141 -26.80 -13.30 -15.70
N GLN A 142 -26.63 -12.42 -14.72
CA GLN A 142 -27.11 -11.04 -14.74
C GLN A 142 -26.10 -10.07 -14.14
N ILE A 143 -26.41 -8.78 -14.19
CA ILE A 143 -25.79 -7.78 -13.32
C ILE A 143 -26.70 -7.42 -12.16
N TRP A 144 -26.11 -7.16 -10.99
CA TRP A 144 -26.85 -6.72 -9.81
C TRP A 144 -25.99 -5.77 -8.94
N ASP A 145 -26.63 -5.00 -8.08
CA ASP A 145 -25.94 -4.16 -7.10
C ASP A 145 -25.03 -5.02 -6.20
N ARG A 146 -23.95 -4.41 -5.71
CA ARG A 146 -22.97 -5.09 -4.86
C ARG A 146 -23.64 -5.63 -3.61
N ASN A 147 -23.37 -6.87 -3.29
CA ASN A 147 -23.73 -7.49 -2.01
C ASN A 147 -22.59 -8.40 -1.54
N THR A 148 -22.71 -8.95 -0.35
CA THR A 148 -21.67 -9.84 0.24
C THR A 148 -21.94 -11.31 -0.02
N ASN A 149 -22.85 -11.64 -0.95
CA ASN A 149 -23.24 -13.03 -1.16
C ASN A 149 -22.19 -13.77 -1.99
N PRO A 150 -21.93 -15.06 -1.70
CA PRO A 150 -20.93 -15.86 -2.44
C PRO A 150 -21.21 -16.05 -3.93
N TRP A 151 -22.40 -15.67 -4.41
CA TRP A 151 -22.80 -15.79 -5.82
C TRP A 151 -22.56 -14.51 -6.64
N GLN A 152 -21.88 -13.52 -6.06
CA GLN A 152 -21.26 -12.39 -6.76
C GLN A 152 -19.72 -12.46 -6.78
N THR A 153 -19.13 -13.49 -6.20
CA THR A 153 -17.68 -13.67 -6.18
C THR A 153 -17.26 -14.72 -7.20
N TRP A 154 -16.19 -14.40 -7.93
CA TRP A 154 -15.73 -15.13 -9.10
C TRP A 154 -14.23 -15.35 -9.06
N LYS A 155 -13.79 -16.53 -9.51
CA LYS A 155 -12.38 -16.84 -9.74
C LYS A 155 -12.10 -16.79 -11.22
N LEU A 156 -11.27 -15.82 -11.62
CA LEU A 156 -10.87 -15.63 -13.01
C LEU A 156 -9.95 -16.73 -13.52
N PRO A 157 -9.88 -16.90 -14.85
CA PRO A 157 -8.87 -17.73 -15.48
C PRO A 157 -7.45 -17.35 -15.04
N SER A 158 -6.70 -18.34 -14.55
CA SER A 158 -5.25 -18.24 -14.33
C SER A 158 -4.53 -18.96 -15.46
N ASP A 159 -3.45 -18.40 -15.98
CA ASP A 159 -2.60 -18.94 -17.06
C ASP A 159 -1.79 -20.19 -16.66
N GLY A 160 -2.05 -20.79 -15.49
CA GLY A 160 -1.39 -22.02 -15.04
C GLY A 160 0.08 -21.84 -14.67
N THR A 161 0.68 -20.70 -14.98
CA THR A 161 1.81 -20.20 -14.22
C THR A 161 1.29 -19.72 -12.89
N THR A 162 1.41 -20.56 -11.86
CA THR A 162 1.38 -20.05 -10.48
C THR A 162 2.47 -18.98 -10.44
N PRO A 163 2.11 -17.69 -10.32
CA PRO A 163 3.14 -16.70 -10.13
C PRO A 163 3.83 -17.04 -8.80
N PRO A 164 5.16 -16.82 -8.66
CA PRO A 164 5.78 -16.95 -7.36
C PRO A 164 4.96 -16.13 -6.35
N PRO A 165 4.76 -16.58 -5.11
CA PRO A 165 4.17 -15.74 -4.08
C PRO A 165 4.90 -14.40 -4.09
N GLY A 166 4.25 -13.34 -4.59
CA GLY A 166 4.87 -12.02 -4.70
C GLY A 166 4.93 -11.33 -6.07
N SER A 167 4.59 -11.92 -7.22
CA SER A 167 4.52 -11.09 -8.45
C SER A 167 3.23 -10.29 -8.53
N CYS A 168 3.33 -8.97 -8.65
CA CYS A 168 2.19 -8.06 -8.79
C CYS A 168 2.37 -7.15 -10.00
N ALA A 169 1.29 -7.01 -10.77
CA ALA A 169 1.13 -6.02 -11.82
C ALA A 169 -0.26 -5.36 -11.66
N PRO A 170 -0.37 -4.04 -11.85
CA PRO A 170 0.70 -3.12 -12.28
C PRO A 170 1.69 -2.80 -11.15
N ALA A 171 2.95 -2.62 -11.52
CA ALA A 171 3.99 -2.09 -10.62
C ALA A 171 4.28 -0.66 -11.07
N LEU A 172 4.14 0.32 -10.17
CA LEU A 172 4.72 1.64 -10.40
C LEU A 172 6.23 1.46 -10.67
N ALA A 173 6.73 2.14 -11.70
CA ALA A 173 8.15 2.20 -12.00
C ALA A 173 8.89 2.96 -10.89
N PRO A 174 10.24 2.88 -10.84
CA PRO A 174 10.99 3.67 -9.87
C PRO A 174 10.77 5.17 -10.07
N GLY A 175 10.56 5.91 -8.98
CA GLY A 175 10.30 7.34 -9.01
C GLY A 175 9.27 7.80 -7.98
N GLN A 176 8.93 9.10 -8.05
CA GLN A 176 7.92 9.71 -7.20
C GLN A 176 6.63 10.01 -7.96
N TYR A 177 5.49 9.69 -7.35
CA TYR A 177 4.17 9.81 -7.96
C TYR A 177 3.17 10.44 -7.00
N ASN A 178 2.32 11.32 -7.50
CA ASN A 178 1.09 11.70 -6.82
C ASN A 178 0.01 10.69 -7.18
N THR A 179 -0.23 9.74 -6.26
CA THR A 179 -1.16 8.64 -6.45
C THR A 179 -2.55 9.04 -5.94
N PRO A 180 -3.61 8.95 -6.77
CA PRO A 180 -4.97 9.30 -6.35
C PRO A 180 -5.56 8.21 -5.46
N VAL A 181 -6.02 8.63 -4.27
CA VAL A 181 -6.72 7.79 -3.28
C VAL A 181 -8.09 8.42 -2.99
N SER A 182 -9.16 7.68 -3.28
CA SER A 182 -10.53 8.15 -3.03
C SER A 182 -11.00 7.74 -1.64
N TYR A 183 -11.45 8.69 -0.83
CA TYR A 183 -11.96 8.45 0.53
C TYR A 183 -13.06 9.47 0.87
N GLY A 184 -14.19 8.99 1.39
CA GLY A 184 -15.32 9.87 1.76
C GLY A 184 -15.86 10.72 0.59
N GLY A 185 -15.84 10.19 -0.63
CA GLY A 185 -16.27 10.91 -1.84
C GLY A 185 -15.28 11.96 -2.36
N THR A 186 -14.12 12.14 -1.72
CA THR A 186 -13.05 13.06 -2.14
C THR A 186 -11.84 12.26 -2.61
N THR A 187 -11.17 12.73 -3.67
CA THR A 187 -9.90 12.15 -4.12
C THR A 187 -8.73 12.97 -3.59
N TYR A 188 -7.85 12.32 -2.82
CA TYR A 188 -6.63 12.88 -2.26
C TYR A 188 -5.42 12.42 -3.06
N GLN A 189 -4.44 13.30 -3.25
CA GLN A 189 -3.17 12.94 -3.86
C GLN A 189 -2.18 12.54 -2.77
N VAL A 190 -1.67 11.32 -2.85
CA VAL A 190 -0.66 10.79 -1.91
C VAL A 190 0.67 10.73 -2.64
N LEU A 191 1.69 11.38 -2.08
CA LEU A 191 3.04 11.28 -2.61
C LEU A 191 3.59 9.90 -2.29
N VAL A 192 4.04 9.16 -3.31
CA VAL A 192 4.59 7.82 -3.19
C VAL A 192 5.96 7.79 -3.84
N HIS A 193 6.97 7.32 -3.11
CA HIS A 193 8.32 7.05 -3.62
C HIS A 193 8.50 5.54 -3.80
N ILE A 194 8.88 5.13 -5.01
CA ILE A 194 9.13 3.75 -5.38
C ILE A 194 10.62 3.59 -5.72
N PRO A 195 11.38 2.77 -4.99
CA PRO A 195 12.78 2.51 -5.32
C PRO A 195 12.92 1.58 -6.53
N ALA A 196 14.14 1.52 -7.07
CA ALA A 196 14.50 0.52 -8.08
C ALA A 196 14.34 -0.90 -7.53
N ARG A 197 13.75 -1.80 -8.33
CA ARG A 197 13.51 -3.20 -7.96
C ARG A 197 13.49 -4.10 -9.19
N SER A 198 13.78 -5.38 -8.98
CA SER A 198 13.53 -6.41 -9.98
C SER A 198 12.03 -6.53 -10.27
N ALA A 199 11.69 -6.77 -11.54
CA ALA A 199 10.30 -6.95 -11.96
C ALA A 199 9.60 -8.04 -11.14
N GLY A 200 8.37 -7.75 -10.69
CA GLY A 200 7.58 -8.68 -9.87
C GLY A 200 8.01 -8.79 -8.41
N THR A 201 8.91 -7.94 -7.90
CA THR A 201 9.25 -7.92 -6.46
C THR A 201 8.29 -7.04 -5.68
N ARG A 202 7.55 -7.63 -4.73
CA ARG A 202 6.78 -6.87 -3.73
C ARG A 202 7.70 -6.09 -2.80
N LEU A 203 7.44 -4.80 -2.69
CA LEU A 203 8.14 -3.93 -1.75
C LEU A 203 7.36 -3.81 -0.45
N PRO A 204 8.05 -3.81 0.69
CA PRO A 204 7.50 -3.26 1.92
C PRO A 204 7.04 -1.82 1.73
N LEU A 205 6.02 -1.41 2.48
CA LEU A 205 5.51 -0.04 2.49
C LEU A 205 5.80 0.60 3.84
N VAL A 206 6.36 1.81 3.84
CA VAL A 206 6.46 2.67 5.03
C VAL A 206 5.58 3.90 4.81
N LEU A 207 4.58 4.09 5.66
CA LEU A 207 3.85 5.37 5.75
C LEU A 207 4.73 6.38 6.49
N ASP A 208 4.97 7.55 5.91
CA ASP A 208 5.77 8.63 6.50
C ASP A 208 4.88 9.86 6.78
N LEU A 209 4.50 10.02 8.04
CA LEU A 209 3.45 10.96 8.45
C LEU A 209 4.03 12.28 8.96
N HIS A 210 3.57 13.38 8.37
CA HIS A 210 4.08 14.71 8.65
C HIS A 210 3.75 15.25 10.05
N GLY A 211 4.65 16.08 10.59
CA GLY A 211 4.38 16.88 11.79
C GLY A 211 3.33 17.99 11.55
N SER A 212 2.88 18.65 12.61
CA SER A 212 1.89 19.72 12.49
C SER A 212 2.36 20.86 11.59
N GLN A 213 1.43 21.49 10.87
CA GLN A 213 1.69 22.62 9.95
C GLN A 213 2.53 22.26 8.72
N SER A 214 2.60 20.97 8.38
CA SER A 214 3.36 20.45 7.24
C SER A 214 2.45 19.71 6.24
N THR A 215 3.06 19.09 5.24
CA THR A 215 2.44 18.28 4.20
C THR A 215 3.23 16.98 4.02
N GLY A 216 2.68 16.02 3.26
CA GLY A 216 3.41 14.81 2.89
C GLY A 216 4.74 15.09 2.18
N ALA A 217 4.75 16.02 1.22
CA ALA A 217 6.00 16.43 0.55
C ALA A 217 7.01 17.05 1.52
N GLY A 218 6.54 17.91 2.44
CA GLY A 218 7.39 18.50 3.46
C GLY A 218 7.97 17.46 4.42
N GLN A 219 7.21 16.42 4.75
CA GLN A 219 7.69 15.32 5.58
C GLN A 219 8.73 14.46 4.86
N LEU A 220 8.49 14.05 3.62
CA LEU A 220 9.46 13.23 2.89
C LEU A 220 10.81 13.94 2.72
N ALA A 221 10.77 15.27 2.53
CA ALA A 221 11.97 16.10 2.50
C ALA A 221 12.66 16.22 3.88
N TYR A 222 11.89 16.26 4.96
CA TYR A 222 12.42 16.41 6.32
C TYR A 222 12.97 15.10 6.90
N SER A 223 12.27 13.98 6.70
CA SER A 223 12.69 12.65 7.14
C SER A 223 13.88 12.11 6.34
N ASP A 224 14.06 12.61 5.11
CA ASP A 224 15.05 12.13 4.14
C ASP A 224 14.96 10.59 3.94
N LEU A 225 13.73 10.07 3.93
CA LEU A 225 13.49 8.63 3.90
C LEU A 225 13.60 8.03 2.49
N ALA A 226 13.47 8.84 1.43
CA ALA A 226 13.56 8.37 0.04
C ALA A 226 14.94 7.77 -0.32
N PRO A 227 16.10 8.40 0.02
CA PRO A 227 17.40 7.77 -0.19
C PRO A 227 17.59 6.46 0.58
N THR A 228 17.03 6.37 1.81
CA THR A 228 17.07 5.14 2.60
C THR A 228 16.24 4.05 1.91
N ALA A 229 15.05 4.40 1.41
CA ALA A 229 14.18 3.52 0.63
C ALA A 229 14.87 2.97 -0.63
N ASP A 230 15.60 3.82 -1.35
CA ASP A 230 16.39 3.42 -2.52
C ASP A 230 17.52 2.44 -2.15
N ALA A 231 18.24 2.72 -1.07
CA ALA A 231 19.34 1.88 -0.61
C ALA A 231 18.89 0.54 -0.02
N LYS A 232 17.68 0.48 0.56
CA LYS A 232 17.22 -0.64 1.38
C LYS A 232 16.03 -1.42 0.79
N GLY A 233 15.41 -0.91 -0.28
CA GLY A 233 14.38 -1.61 -1.05
C GLY A 233 13.00 -1.62 -0.38
N PHE A 234 12.47 -0.45 -0.04
CA PHE A 234 11.08 -0.29 0.42
C PHE A 234 10.41 0.94 -0.20
N ALA A 235 9.09 0.90 -0.39
CA ALA A 235 8.32 2.05 -0.85
C ALA A 235 7.98 2.98 0.32
N VAL A 236 7.90 4.28 0.05
CA VAL A 236 7.43 5.29 1.02
C VAL A 236 6.15 5.91 0.51
N ALA A 237 5.13 6.01 1.36
CA ALA A 237 3.98 6.85 1.10
C ALA A 237 3.93 7.99 2.12
N ALA A 238 3.93 9.23 1.63
CA ALA A 238 3.87 10.45 2.43
C ALA A 238 2.51 11.16 2.19
N PRO A 239 1.44 10.71 2.86
CA PRO A 239 0.12 11.34 2.76
C PRO A 239 0.07 12.69 3.49
N THR A 240 -0.86 13.56 3.07
CA THR A 240 -1.14 14.85 3.73
C THR A 240 -2.41 14.76 4.58
N GLY A 241 -2.35 15.27 5.80
CA GLY A 241 -3.49 15.49 6.68
C GLY A 241 -4.52 16.44 6.06
N ALA A 242 -5.71 16.51 6.62
CA ALA A 242 -6.82 17.27 6.01
C ALA A 242 -7.28 18.47 6.84
N VAL A 243 -6.76 18.67 8.05
CA VAL A 243 -7.18 19.76 8.94
C VAL A 243 -6.22 20.94 8.76
N PRO A 244 -6.63 22.07 8.16
CA PRO A 244 -5.73 23.19 7.91
C PRO A 244 -5.15 23.75 9.20
N SER A 245 -3.86 24.06 9.20
CA SER A 245 -3.15 24.65 10.34
C SER A 245 -1.84 25.30 9.89
N GLY A 246 -1.68 26.60 10.18
CA GLY A 246 -0.50 27.35 9.77
C GLY A 246 -0.24 27.24 8.26
N SER A 247 1.00 26.89 7.90
CA SER A 247 1.44 26.69 6.51
C SER A 247 0.99 25.37 5.87
N GLY A 248 0.31 24.50 6.60
CA GLY A 248 -0.03 23.17 6.12
C GLY A 248 -1.21 22.57 6.87
N TYR A 249 -1.02 21.35 7.36
CA TYR A 249 -2.11 20.57 7.95
C TYR A 249 -1.69 19.92 9.27
N ILE A 250 -2.70 19.49 10.03
CA ILE A 250 -2.56 18.52 11.12
C ILE A 250 -3.38 17.28 10.81
N TRP A 251 -3.06 16.20 11.52
CA TRP A 251 -3.83 14.97 11.51
C TRP A 251 -5.03 15.08 12.46
N ASN A 252 -6.16 14.49 12.07
CA ASN A 252 -7.21 14.12 12.98
C ASN A 252 -6.80 12.89 13.79
N VAL A 253 -6.04 13.11 14.87
CA VAL A 253 -5.67 12.05 15.79
C VAL A 253 -6.86 11.74 16.70
N PRO A 254 -7.33 10.47 16.77
CA PRO A 254 -8.44 10.09 17.63
C PRO A 254 -8.29 10.56 19.08
N GLY A 255 -9.29 11.29 19.56
CA GLY A 255 -9.34 11.77 20.95
C GLY A 255 -8.42 12.94 21.28
N VAL A 256 -7.81 13.58 20.27
CA VAL A 256 -6.91 14.74 20.42
C VAL A 256 -7.41 15.90 19.57
N THR A 257 -7.67 15.65 18.28
CA THR A 257 -8.24 16.66 17.38
C THR A 257 -9.76 16.64 17.49
N PRO A 258 -10.45 17.81 17.48
CA PRO A 258 -11.91 17.86 17.54
C PRO A 258 -12.60 17.05 16.44
N SER A 259 -13.74 16.44 16.78
CA SER A 259 -14.59 15.68 15.85
C SER A 259 -15.16 16.55 14.73
N GLY A 260 -15.51 15.93 13.59
CA GLY A 260 -16.07 16.63 12.42
C GLY A 260 -15.06 16.91 11.30
N THR A 261 -13.83 16.42 11.45
CA THR A 261 -12.78 16.42 10.43
C THR A 261 -12.66 15.03 9.76
N ARG A 262 -11.90 14.92 8.65
CA ARG A 262 -11.67 13.64 7.96
C ARG A 262 -11.23 12.57 8.95
N ASP A 263 -11.81 11.36 8.90
CA ASP A 263 -11.28 10.22 9.63
C ASP A 263 -9.94 9.80 9.00
N ASP A 264 -8.84 10.28 9.60
CA ASP A 264 -7.50 10.02 9.09
C ASP A 264 -7.05 8.57 9.33
N VAL A 265 -7.62 7.85 10.31
CA VAL A 265 -7.34 6.42 10.47
C VAL A 265 -7.94 5.64 9.31
N GLY A 266 -9.22 5.90 9.00
CA GLY A 266 -9.89 5.29 7.87
C GLY A 266 -9.25 5.68 6.53
N PHE A 267 -8.85 6.94 6.36
CA PHE A 267 -8.13 7.38 5.17
C PHE A 267 -6.79 6.65 5.00
N LEU A 268 -5.98 6.53 6.05
CA LEU A 268 -4.68 5.86 5.97
C LEU A 268 -4.81 4.34 5.75
N ARG A 269 -5.88 3.70 6.25
CA ARG A 269 -6.26 2.34 5.83
C ARG A 269 -6.49 2.27 4.32
N GLN A 270 -7.30 3.19 3.77
CA GLN A 270 -7.56 3.25 2.33
C GLN A 270 -6.29 3.51 1.50
N VAL A 271 -5.33 4.29 2.02
CA VAL A 271 -4.01 4.47 1.39
C VAL A 271 -3.28 3.13 1.30
N ILE A 272 -3.21 2.38 2.41
CA ILE A 272 -2.57 1.04 2.43
C ILE A 272 -3.23 0.12 1.40
N ASP A 273 -4.55 0.01 1.42
CA ASP A 273 -5.30 -0.86 0.51
C ASP A 273 -5.05 -0.46 -0.96
N THR A 274 -5.16 0.84 -1.27
CA THR A 274 -4.94 1.33 -2.64
C THR A 274 -3.52 1.07 -3.14
N LEU A 275 -2.51 1.26 -2.30
CA LEU A 275 -1.11 1.11 -2.71
C LEU A 275 -0.67 -0.35 -2.76
N THR A 276 -1.14 -1.20 -1.85
CA THR A 276 -0.88 -2.65 -1.91
C THR A 276 -1.50 -3.27 -3.16
N GLU A 277 -2.66 -2.79 -3.60
CA GLU A 277 -3.29 -3.21 -4.85
C GLU A 277 -2.57 -2.66 -6.10
N ARG A 278 -2.23 -1.35 -6.13
CA ARG A 278 -1.79 -0.66 -7.37
C ARG A 278 -0.28 -0.56 -7.57
N ALA A 279 0.51 -0.63 -6.50
CA ALA A 279 1.95 -0.34 -6.56
C ALA A 279 2.82 -1.57 -6.30
N CYS A 280 2.23 -2.76 -6.34
CA CYS A 280 2.94 -4.01 -6.11
C CYS A 280 3.67 -3.99 -4.75
N LEU A 281 2.92 -3.66 -3.69
CA LEU A 281 3.45 -3.59 -2.32
C LEU A 281 2.98 -4.80 -1.52
N ASP A 282 3.76 -5.16 -0.52
CA ASP A 282 3.50 -6.32 0.32
C ASP A 282 2.51 -5.99 1.45
N PRO A 283 1.29 -6.55 1.45
CA PRO A 283 0.33 -6.32 2.53
C PRO A 283 0.81 -6.89 3.88
N GLY A 284 1.75 -7.83 3.87
CA GLY A 284 2.39 -8.40 5.05
C GLY A 284 3.53 -7.57 5.62
N ARG A 285 4.04 -6.57 4.88
CA ARG A 285 5.18 -5.72 5.27
C ARG A 285 4.82 -4.24 5.13
N VAL A 286 3.81 -3.82 5.89
CA VAL A 286 3.38 -2.42 5.97
C VAL A 286 3.76 -1.86 7.33
N TYR A 287 4.42 -0.71 7.34
CA TYR A 287 4.93 -0.05 8.54
C TYR A 287 4.49 1.42 8.56
N ALA A 288 4.56 2.05 9.72
CA ALA A 288 4.28 3.48 9.84
C ALA A 288 5.33 4.19 10.69
N THR A 289 5.78 5.34 10.22
CA THR A 289 6.64 6.29 10.92
C THR A 289 6.05 7.69 10.80
N GLY A 290 6.54 8.61 11.62
CA GLY A 290 6.14 9.99 11.50
C GLY A 290 6.70 10.87 12.59
N TYR A 291 6.74 12.16 12.31
CA TYR A 291 7.33 13.17 13.17
C TYR A 291 6.28 13.93 13.97
N SER A 292 6.50 14.16 15.26
CA SER A 292 5.67 15.04 16.10
C SER A 292 4.18 14.67 16.06
N GLY A 293 3.30 15.52 15.51
CA GLY A 293 1.89 15.20 15.25
C GLY A 293 1.68 13.94 14.41
N GLY A 294 2.54 13.70 13.42
CA GLY A 294 2.59 12.46 12.63
C GLY A 294 3.12 11.27 13.42
N GLY A 295 4.01 11.46 14.39
CA GLY A 295 4.44 10.42 15.33
C GLY A 295 3.32 10.01 16.29
N ARG A 296 2.50 10.97 16.70
CA ARG A 296 1.26 10.70 17.43
C ARG A 296 0.24 9.97 16.58
N MET A 297 0.07 10.36 15.32
CA MET A 297 -0.81 9.65 14.38
C MET A 297 -0.30 8.21 14.16
N THR A 298 1.01 8.02 14.00
CA THR A 298 1.66 6.72 13.90
C THR A 298 1.35 5.83 15.12
N SER A 299 1.39 6.40 16.32
CA SER A 299 0.99 5.70 17.55
C SER A 299 -0.50 5.30 17.53
N ALA A 300 -1.38 6.19 17.06
CA ALA A 300 -2.81 5.90 16.93
C ALA A 300 -3.09 4.80 15.90
N LEU A 301 -2.34 4.78 14.79
CA LEU A 301 -2.42 3.72 13.80
C LEU A 301 -2.00 2.37 14.37
N GLY A 302 -0.95 2.32 15.20
CA GLY A 302 -0.56 1.10 15.91
C GLY A 302 -1.70 0.53 16.78
N CYS A 303 -2.47 1.41 17.42
CA CYS A 303 -3.64 1.00 18.20
C CYS A 303 -4.83 0.53 17.34
N ALA A 304 -5.08 1.19 16.20
CA ALA A 304 -6.32 1.03 15.44
C ALA A 304 -6.22 0.07 14.24
N LEU A 305 -5.01 -0.09 13.67
CA LEU A 305 -4.74 -0.83 12.44
C LEU A 305 -3.72 -1.96 12.66
N ALA A 306 -3.69 -2.58 13.84
CA ALA A 306 -2.76 -3.68 14.13
C ALA A 306 -2.92 -4.88 13.17
N ASP A 307 -4.07 -5.03 12.52
CA ASP A 307 -4.35 -6.01 11.47
C ASP A 307 -3.80 -5.64 10.08
N ARG A 308 -3.25 -4.43 9.91
CA ARG A 308 -2.67 -3.92 8.65
C ARG A 308 -1.25 -3.42 8.80
N ILE A 309 -0.86 -2.90 9.95
CA ILE A 309 0.48 -2.34 10.19
C ILE A 309 1.27 -3.33 11.03
N ALA A 310 2.38 -3.80 10.48
CA ALA A 310 3.28 -4.79 11.05
C ALA A 310 4.02 -4.25 12.28
N ALA A 311 4.61 -3.05 12.18
CA ALA A 311 5.32 -2.34 13.24
C ALA A 311 5.28 -0.81 13.06
N ILE A 312 5.55 -0.07 14.13
CA ILE A 312 5.54 1.41 14.12
C ILE A 312 6.87 2.03 14.59
N ALA A 313 7.20 3.21 14.06
CA ALA A 313 8.38 4.00 14.42
C ALA A 313 8.09 5.49 14.73
N PRO A 314 7.39 5.85 15.82
CA PRO A 314 7.16 7.25 16.14
C PRO A 314 8.45 8.03 16.44
N VAL A 315 8.64 9.17 15.77
CA VAL A 315 9.74 10.13 16.03
C VAL A 315 9.19 11.37 16.71
N ALA A 316 9.74 11.72 17.88
CA ALA A 316 9.30 12.84 18.69
C ALA A 316 7.78 12.85 18.99
N GLY A 317 7.16 11.66 19.06
CA GLY A 317 5.69 11.53 19.04
C GLY A 317 5.10 10.27 19.65
N LEU A 318 5.89 9.44 20.36
CA LEU A 318 5.42 8.17 20.91
C LEU A 318 4.28 8.36 21.92
N ARG A 319 3.17 7.64 21.69
CA ARG A 319 2.00 7.55 22.56
C ARG A 319 1.47 6.11 22.57
N ALA A 320 0.67 5.75 23.56
CA ALA A 320 0.03 4.43 23.69
C ALA A 320 -1.43 4.60 24.13
N GLY A 321 -2.18 5.40 23.37
CA GLY A 321 -3.50 5.92 23.73
C GLY A 321 -3.50 7.40 24.14
N ARG A 322 -4.69 7.97 24.33
CA ARG A 322 -4.83 9.35 24.83
C ARG A 322 -4.58 9.41 26.34
N PRO A 323 -4.18 10.56 26.90
CA PRO A 323 -4.08 10.69 28.35
C PRO A 323 -5.40 10.41 29.05
N ASP A 324 -5.34 9.76 30.22
CA ASP A 324 -6.50 9.51 31.05
C ASP A 324 -7.06 10.85 31.57
N PRO A 325 -8.36 11.14 31.36
CA PRO A 325 -8.99 12.33 31.92
C PRO A 325 -8.89 12.42 33.46
N ALA A 326 -8.83 11.29 34.16
CA ALA A 326 -8.72 11.22 35.61
C ALA A 326 -7.27 11.33 36.12
N ASP A 327 -6.29 10.83 35.36
CA ASP A 327 -4.86 10.98 35.64
C ASP A 327 -4.09 11.18 34.34
N ARG A 328 -3.90 12.46 33.96
CA ARG A 328 -3.25 12.82 32.71
C ARG A 328 -1.78 12.38 32.63
N GLY A 329 -1.18 11.94 33.74
CA GLY A 329 0.14 11.32 33.78
C GLY A 329 0.16 9.87 33.27
N ARG A 330 -1.01 9.29 32.95
CA ARG A 330 -1.16 7.91 32.46
C ARG A 330 -1.92 7.85 31.13
N PRO A 331 -1.69 6.83 30.31
CA PRO A 331 -2.51 6.55 29.13
C PRO A 331 -3.85 5.91 29.54
N LEU A 332 -4.94 6.31 28.90
CA LEU A 332 -6.27 5.70 29.07
C LEU A 332 -6.30 4.33 28.37
N PRO A 333 -6.45 3.20 29.08
CA PRO A 333 -6.39 1.87 28.47
C PRO A 333 -7.40 1.65 27.34
N SER A 334 -8.64 2.13 27.50
CA SER A 334 -9.71 1.96 26.49
C SER A 334 -9.48 2.73 25.19
N SER A 335 -8.51 3.64 25.16
CA SER A 335 -8.18 4.41 23.95
C SER A 335 -7.12 3.76 23.07
N CYS A 336 -6.53 2.65 23.50
CA CYS A 336 -5.57 1.87 22.71
C CYS A 336 -5.64 0.39 23.10
N ALA A 337 -6.29 -0.39 22.23
CA ALA A 337 -6.47 -1.83 22.40
C ALA A 337 -6.26 -2.51 21.03
N PRO A 338 -5.01 -2.64 20.56
CA PRO A 338 -4.72 -3.27 19.27
C PRO A 338 -5.18 -4.74 19.26
N SER A 339 -5.59 -5.23 18.10
CA SER A 339 -6.06 -6.62 17.91
C SER A 339 -4.97 -7.67 18.09
N ARG A 340 -3.70 -7.26 18.10
CA ARG A 340 -2.52 -8.08 18.38
C ARG A 340 -1.40 -7.22 19.01
N PRO A 341 -0.38 -7.83 19.63
CA PRO A 341 0.87 -7.14 19.96
C PRO A 341 1.49 -6.47 18.72
N VAL A 342 1.96 -5.22 18.85
CA VAL A 342 2.53 -4.42 17.76
C VAL A 342 3.96 -4.00 18.11
N PRO A 343 4.99 -4.49 17.40
CA PRO A 343 6.37 -4.04 17.61
C PRO A 343 6.52 -2.52 17.44
N VAL A 344 7.29 -1.90 18.34
CA VAL A 344 7.50 -0.45 18.40
C VAL A 344 8.98 -0.14 18.53
N ILE A 345 9.48 0.73 17.65
CA ILE A 345 10.73 1.46 17.85
C ILE A 345 10.40 2.95 17.97
N ALA A 346 11.10 3.72 18.79
CA ALA A 346 10.82 5.15 18.93
C ALA A 346 12.09 5.95 19.16
N PHE A 347 12.05 7.24 18.81
CA PHE A 347 13.18 8.16 18.90
C PHE A 347 12.72 9.48 19.53
N HIS A 348 13.42 9.96 20.55
CA HIS A 348 13.01 11.18 21.24
C HIS A 348 14.20 11.90 21.92
N GLY A 349 14.25 13.23 21.82
CA GLY A 349 15.23 14.06 22.50
C GLY A 349 14.81 14.43 23.93
N GLU A 350 15.73 14.41 24.90
CA GLU A 350 15.41 14.81 26.28
C GLU A 350 15.27 16.35 26.44
N GLN A 351 15.81 17.13 25.49
CA GLN A 351 15.69 18.60 25.44
C GLN A 351 14.54 19.08 24.54
N ASP A 352 13.64 18.18 24.15
CA ASP A 352 12.45 18.50 23.38
C ASP A 352 11.51 19.42 24.18
N ALA A 353 11.45 20.71 23.82
CA ALA A 353 10.59 21.70 24.47
C ALA A 353 9.18 21.76 23.86
N THR A 354 8.93 21.07 22.74
CA THR A 354 7.64 21.07 22.04
C THR A 354 6.78 19.90 22.50
N ASN A 355 7.36 18.70 22.51
CA ASN A 355 6.77 17.46 22.98
C ASN A 355 7.66 16.89 24.11
N PRO A 356 7.55 17.42 25.35
CA PRO A 356 8.49 17.11 26.41
C PRO A 356 8.64 15.62 26.69
N TYR A 357 9.89 15.14 26.69
CA TYR A 357 10.21 13.74 26.99
C TYR A 357 9.63 13.27 28.33
N ARG A 358 9.68 14.16 29.33
CA ARG A 358 9.18 13.91 30.70
C ARG A 358 7.67 14.09 30.83
N GLY A 359 6.95 14.44 29.76
CA GLY A 359 5.54 14.81 29.82
C GLY A 359 5.34 16.22 30.40
N GLY A 360 4.10 16.55 30.75
CA GLY A 360 3.75 17.87 31.30
C GLY A 360 3.62 18.99 30.25
N GLY A 361 3.60 18.67 28.96
CA GLY A 361 3.37 19.65 27.90
C GLY A 361 1.91 20.14 27.82
N ASP A 362 1.72 21.33 27.27
CA ASP A 362 0.43 21.97 27.11
C ASP A 362 -0.46 21.22 26.11
N SER A 363 -1.79 21.24 26.32
CA SER A 363 -2.89 20.78 25.43
C SER A 363 -3.48 19.36 25.58
N GLY A 364 -3.27 18.62 26.67
CA GLY A 364 -3.88 17.28 26.81
C GLY A 364 -3.34 16.24 25.82
N ALA A 365 -2.52 16.69 24.88
CA ALA A 365 -1.82 15.88 23.92
C ALA A 365 -0.62 15.19 24.59
N TRP A 366 0.28 15.95 25.22
CA TRP A 366 1.62 15.48 25.65
C TRP A 366 1.77 15.24 27.15
N ALA A 367 0.66 14.89 27.82
CA ALA A 367 0.60 14.95 29.27
C ALA A 367 1.49 13.90 29.98
N TYR A 368 1.43 12.63 29.58
CA TYR A 368 2.31 11.59 30.14
C TYR A 368 3.68 11.56 29.46
N SER A 369 4.68 10.94 30.09
CA SER A 369 6.05 10.92 29.58
C SER A 369 6.27 9.87 28.47
N VAL A 370 7.32 10.04 27.67
CA VAL A 370 7.72 9.06 26.65
C VAL A 370 8.08 7.70 27.28
N PRO A 371 8.80 7.63 28.43
CA PRO A 371 8.99 6.37 29.15
C PRO A 371 7.69 5.67 29.59
N VAL A 372 6.66 6.44 29.99
CA VAL A 372 5.33 5.89 30.31
C VAL A 372 4.65 5.32 29.06
N ALA A 373 4.75 6.01 27.92
CA ALA A 373 4.26 5.50 26.64
C ALA A 373 4.90 4.17 26.25
N ARG A 374 6.24 4.09 26.35
CA ARG A 374 7.03 2.88 26.10
C ARG A 374 6.63 1.73 27.03
N ALA A 375 6.50 2.01 28.34
CA ALA A 375 6.07 0.99 29.30
C ALA A 375 4.68 0.45 28.96
N ARG A 376 3.75 1.31 28.56
CA ARG A 376 2.42 0.88 28.14
C ARG A 376 2.44 0.01 26.88
N TRP A 377 3.28 0.31 25.90
CA TRP A 377 3.47 -0.60 24.75
C TRP A 377 4.04 -1.95 25.17
N ALA A 378 4.97 -1.98 26.13
CA ALA A 378 5.50 -3.24 26.66
C ALA A 378 4.41 -4.08 27.35
N GLU A 379 3.50 -3.43 28.09
CA GLU A 379 2.31 -4.08 28.66
C GLU A 379 1.36 -4.63 27.57
N LEU A 380 1.03 -3.80 26.57
CA LEU A 380 0.17 -4.20 25.43
C LEU A 380 0.75 -5.37 24.66
N ASN A 381 2.08 -5.44 24.57
CA ASN A 381 2.79 -6.51 23.89
C ASN A 381 3.14 -7.70 24.80
N GLY A 382 2.73 -7.69 26.07
CA GLY A 382 2.97 -8.78 27.02
C GLY A 382 4.46 -9.09 27.25
N CYS A 383 5.32 -8.06 27.29
CA CYS A 383 6.75 -8.24 27.52
C CYS A 383 7.03 -8.72 28.96
N GLY A 384 7.69 -9.88 29.08
CA GLY A 384 8.01 -10.49 30.38
C GLY A 384 9.33 -10.04 31.00
N ASN A 385 10.25 -9.46 30.21
CA ASN A 385 11.57 -9.08 30.70
C ASN A 385 11.60 -7.61 31.16
N ALA A 386 12.42 -7.33 32.17
CA ALA A 386 12.76 -5.95 32.51
C ALA A 386 13.46 -5.25 31.33
N PRO A 387 13.27 -3.93 31.16
CA PRO A 387 13.92 -3.20 30.09
C PRO A 387 15.45 -3.23 30.25
N ALA A 388 16.16 -3.63 29.20
CA ALA A 388 17.61 -3.53 29.11
C ALA A 388 18.00 -2.16 28.56
N GLU A 389 18.95 -1.49 29.21
CA GLU A 389 19.52 -0.24 28.73
C GLU A 389 20.93 -0.44 28.16
N THR A 390 21.23 0.27 27.08
CA THR A 390 22.53 0.23 26.42
C THR A 390 22.91 1.64 26.00
N GLN A 391 24.12 2.07 26.36
CA GLN A 391 24.70 3.30 25.83
C GLN A 391 25.17 3.04 24.40
N VAL A 392 24.57 3.72 23.42
CA VAL A 392 24.87 3.55 21.99
C VAL A 392 26.03 4.45 21.56
N SER A 393 26.06 5.67 22.10
CA SER A 393 27.06 6.68 21.82
C SER A 393 27.14 7.66 23.00
N THR A 394 27.86 8.78 22.89
CA THR A 394 27.98 9.76 23.98
C THR A 394 26.62 10.25 24.47
N HIS A 395 25.71 10.59 23.55
CA HIS A 395 24.41 11.18 23.91
C HIS A 395 23.21 10.27 23.66
N VAL A 396 23.40 9.09 23.06
CA VAL A 396 22.31 8.19 22.68
C VAL A 396 22.26 6.97 23.60
N ARG A 397 21.10 6.78 24.24
CA ARG A 397 20.77 5.60 25.05
C ARG A 397 19.63 4.83 24.40
N ARG A 398 19.78 3.51 24.28
CA ARG A 398 18.75 2.58 23.85
C ARG A 398 18.16 1.87 25.06
N THR A 399 16.83 1.88 25.21
CA THR A 399 16.11 1.02 26.16
C THR A 399 15.24 0.04 25.39
N ALA A 400 15.34 -1.25 25.67
CA ALA A 400 14.57 -2.30 24.97
C ALA A 400 13.90 -3.27 25.93
N HIS A 401 12.64 -3.57 25.68
CA HIS A 401 11.90 -4.68 26.28
C HIS A 401 11.96 -5.89 25.35
N GLY A 402 12.23 -7.06 25.93
CA GLY A 402 12.23 -8.34 25.21
C GLY A 402 11.28 -9.34 25.87
N GLY A 403 11.17 -10.53 25.27
CA GLY A 403 10.22 -11.55 25.74
C GLY A 403 8.77 -11.12 25.55
N CYS A 404 8.50 -10.33 24.51
CA CYS A 404 7.18 -9.85 24.15
C CYS A 404 6.43 -10.90 23.32
N ALA A 405 5.11 -10.95 23.48
CA ALA A 405 4.25 -11.87 22.76
C ALA A 405 4.37 -11.65 21.24
N GLY A 406 4.53 -12.75 20.50
CA GLY A 406 4.68 -12.72 19.04
C GLY A 406 5.93 -11.98 18.54
N GLY A 407 6.96 -11.81 19.38
CA GLY A 407 8.17 -11.06 19.01
C GLY A 407 7.92 -9.56 18.82
N ALA A 408 6.89 -9.01 19.45
CA ALA A 408 6.52 -7.59 19.36
C ALA A 408 7.41 -6.72 20.26
N ASP A 409 8.69 -6.60 19.90
CA ASP A 409 9.69 -5.87 20.67
C ASP A 409 9.33 -4.38 20.85
N VAL A 410 9.75 -3.79 21.97
CA VAL A 410 9.53 -2.37 22.28
C VAL A 410 10.86 -1.70 22.58
N VAL A 411 11.28 -0.79 21.71
CA VAL A 411 12.59 -0.12 21.74
C VAL A 411 12.41 1.40 21.76
N LEU A 412 13.19 2.09 22.59
CA LEU A 412 13.27 3.54 22.64
C LEU A 412 14.74 3.99 22.55
N TYR A 413 15.05 4.83 21.57
CA TYR A 413 16.27 5.61 21.51
C TYR A 413 16.01 6.99 22.11
N THR A 414 16.76 7.32 23.15
CA THR A 414 16.71 8.60 23.86
C THR A 414 18.00 9.36 23.58
N VAL A 415 17.89 10.64 23.21
CA VAL A 415 19.03 11.52 22.89
C VAL A 415 19.12 12.60 23.97
N SER A 416 20.11 12.54 24.85
CA SER A 416 20.15 13.35 26.08
C SER A 416 20.25 14.86 25.82
N ASP A 417 20.86 15.26 24.72
CA ASP A 417 21.02 16.65 24.29
C ASP A 417 20.17 17.00 23.05
N GLY A 418 19.36 16.06 22.56
CA GLY A 418 18.53 16.22 21.37
C GLY A 418 17.27 17.03 21.64
N GLY A 419 16.88 17.85 20.67
CA GLY A 419 15.65 18.64 20.70
C GLY A 419 14.43 17.93 20.11
N HIS A 420 13.46 18.72 19.64
CA HIS A 420 12.30 18.25 18.88
C HIS A 420 12.71 18.03 17.42
N THR A 421 13.45 16.96 17.16
CA THR A 421 14.13 16.73 15.88
C THR A 421 14.03 15.29 15.40
N TRP A 422 14.44 15.05 14.15
CA TRP A 422 14.57 13.71 13.56
C TRP A 422 16.03 13.27 13.56
N PRO A 423 16.45 12.27 14.36
CA PRO A 423 17.84 11.84 14.43
C PRO A 423 18.41 11.42 13.06
N GLY A 424 19.52 12.03 12.67
CA GLY A 424 20.18 11.81 11.38
C GLY A 424 19.63 12.63 10.22
N SER A 425 18.56 13.41 10.39
CA SER A 425 18.05 14.27 9.32
C SER A 425 19.08 15.34 8.93
N PRO A 426 19.31 15.60 7.63
CA PRO A 426 20.16 16.70 7.18
C PRO A 426 19.49 18.07 7.35
N VAL A 427 18.20 18.11 7.70
CA VAL A 427 17.41 19.33 7.81
C VAL A 427 17.36 19.79 9.27
N ASP A 428 17.92 20.97 9.51
CA ASP A 428 17.70 21.69 10.77
C ASP A 428 16.35 22.43 10.70
N ASN A 429 15.43 22.08 11.60
CA ASN A 429 14.11 22.68 11.69
C ASN A 429 14.01 23.78 12.76
N GLY A 430 15.13 24.13 13.42
CA GLY A 430 15.21 25.15 14.46
C GLY A 430 14.64 24.74 15.83
N ASN A 431 14.17 23.50 16.00
CA ASN A 431 13.51 23.05 17.24
C ASN A 431 14.45 22.32 18.22
N GLY A 432 15.73 22.72 18.23
CA GLY A 432 16.78 22.19 19.08
C GLY A 432 17.77 21.30 18.34
N LYS A 433 18.68 20.67 19.08
CA LYS A 433 19.79 19.93 18.47
C LYS A 433 19.32 18.69 17.71
N VAL A 434 19.76 18.54 16.46
CA VAL A 434 19.66 17.29 15.69
C VAL A 434 20.89 16.45 16.01
N THR A 435 20.70 15.20 16.48
CA THR A 435 21.85 14.29 16.63
C THR A 435 22.16 13.60 15.30
N HIS A 436 23.44 13.43 15.01
CA HIS A 436 23.95 12.62 13.89
C HIS A 436 24.76 11.41 14.38
N GLU A 437 24.71 11.10 15.68
CA GLU A 437 25.35 9.89 16.25
C GLU A 437 24.61 8.60 15.85
N ILE A 438 23.35 8.73 15.44
CA ILE A 438 22.53 7.65 14.91
C ILE A 438 21.71 8.12 13.70
N SER A 439 21.31 7.18 12.85
CA SER A 439 20.33 7.37 11.78
C SER A 439 19.01 6.73 12.22
N ALA A 440 17.97 7.54 12.44
CA ALA A 440 16.64 7.00 12.75
C ALA A 440 16.13 6.13 11.60
N ASN A 441 16.41 6.52 10.35
CA ASN A 441 15.98 5.81 9.14
C ASN A 441 16.57 4.40 9.05
N ASP A 442 17.88 4.26 9.29
CA ASP A 442 18.52 2.94 9.26
C ASP A 442 18.03 2.07 10.42
N LEU A 443 18.00 2.62 11.64
CA LEU A 443 17.58 1.86 12.82
C LEU A 443 16.12 1.43 12.74
N MET A 444 15.22 2.29 12.24
CA MET A 444 13.82 1.91 12.06
C MET A 444 13.63 0.90 10.95
N TRP A 445 14.41 0.98 9.85
CA TRP A 445 14.32 -0.01 8.79
C TRP A 445 14.81 -1.39 9.23
N GLU A 446 15.96 -1.47 9.90
CA GLU A 446 16.48 -2.74 10.41
C GLU A 446 15.53 -3.35 11.47
N PHE A 447 14.80 -2.51 12.22
CA PHE A 447 13.71 -2.97 13.06
C PHE A 447 12.54 -3.51 12.23
N PHE A 448 11.99 -2.71 11.30
CA PHE A 448 10.84 -3.07 10.48
C PHE A 448 11.02 -4.40 9.74
N ARG A 449 12.15 -4.59 9.05
CA ARG A 449 12.40 -5.82 8.29
C ARG A 449 12.39 -7.10 9.15
N GLY A 450 12.63 -6.98 10.45
CA GLY A 450 12.57 -8.08 11.41
C GLY A 450 11.17 -8.39 11.94
N HIS A 451 10.19 -7.52 11.66
CA HIS A 451 8.84 -7.61 12.20
C HIS A 451 7.75 -7.52 11.12
N PRO A 452 7.65 -8.47 10.16
CA PRO A 452 6.51 -8.57 9.26
C PRO A 452 5.21 -8.92 10.04
N LEU A 453 4.04 -8.76 9.40
CA LEU A 453 2.79 -9.23 9.97
C LEU A 453 2.85 -10.75 10.24
N PRO A 454 2.24 -11.24 11.34
CA PRO A 454 2.15 -12.68 11.58
C PRO A 454 1.49 -13.40 10.40
N GLY A 455 2.14 -14.47 9.92
CA GLY A 455 1.66 -15.25 8.77
C GLY A 455 2.00 -14.68 7.39
N ALA A 456 2.72 -13.55 7.32
CA ALA A 456 3.37 -13.12 6.09
C ALA A 456 4.71 -13.88 5.93
N SER A 457 4.83 -14.65 4.85
CA SER A 457 6.03 -15.40 4.46
C SER A 457 6.55 -14.96 3.11
#